data_AF-A0A7W0NNA5-F1
#
_entry.id   AF-A0A7W0NNA5-F1
#
_cell.length_a   1.000
_cell.length_b   1.000
_cell.length_c   1.000
_cell.angle_alpha   90.00
_cell.angle_beta   90.00
_cell.angle_gamma   90.00
#
_symmetry.space_group_name_H-M   'P 1'
#
loop_
_entity.id
_entity.type
_entity.pdbx_description
1 polymer ?
#
loop_
_entity_poly.entity_id
_entity_poly.type
_entity_poly.pdbx_seq_one_letter_code
_entity_poly.pdbx_strand_id
1 'polypeptide(L)'
;MTQSSPSTARTGLPEGTVTFLFTDIEGSTRLLQQLGDNYSVVLAAHQELLRTAFGQFGGREVGTQGDAFFVAFVSAQNAVLAAVEGQRVLQRHDWPHGEPVRVRMGIHTGEPLVIDNDYVGIDVHRAARICSAAHGGQVVISSPTKALLNRTTSSDVLLEDLGNHRLKDLDSPEHLWQLTASDLTAAFPPLRSANPPSNVPRHLGTLIGRQRERDELRRFLLDDASRLVTVTGPGGTGKTRLTAAVAVDLLDHFDDGVFLVDLSSVQSAELVAPEVARALE
;
A
#
# COMPACT_ATOMS: atom_id res chain seq x y z
N MET A 1 -12.27 18.20 -57.18
CA MET A 1 -12.27 19.00 -55.93
C MET A 1 -13.16 18.27 -54.94
N THR A 2 -12.58 17.43 -54.11
CA THR A 2 -13.30 16.70 -53.06
C THR A 2 -12.52 16.98 -51.79
N GLN A 3 -13.02 17.91 -50.99
CA GLN A 3 -12.46 18.24 -49.69
C GLN A 3 -12.74 17.08 -48.74
N SER A 4 -11.71 16.31 -48.42
CA SER A 4 -11.69 15.41 -47.28
C SER A 4 -11.48 16.24 -46.02
N SER A 5 -12.53 16.33 -45.20
CA SER A 5 -12.51 16.93 -43.86
C SER A 5 -11.46 16.23 -42.97
N PRO A 6 -10.78 16.94 -42.06
CA PRO A 6 -9.83 16.32 -41.15
C PRO A 6 -10.58 15.49 -40.10
N SER A 7 -10.31 14.19 -40.09
CA SER A 7 -10.69 13.26 -39.02
C SER A 7 -10.17 13.78 -37.68
N THR A 8 -11.05 13.99 -36.72
CA THR A 8 -10.71 14.28 -35.33
C THR A 8 -9.79 13.18 -34.79
N ALA A 9 -8.62 13.58 -34.29
CA ALA A 9 -7.62 12.68 -33.74
C ALA A 9 -8.18 11.95 -32.50
N ARG A 10 -8.29 10.62 -32.58
CA ARG A 10 -8.42 9.77 -31.38
C ARG A 10 -7.07 9.77 -30.68
N THR A 11 -6.89 10.63 -29.68
CA THR A 11 -5.69 10.63 -28.83
C THR A 11 -5.69 9.38 -27.93
N GLY A 12 -4.74 8.47 -28.17
CA GLY A 12 -4.58 7.23 -27.40
C GLY A 12 -4.03 7.45 -25.98
N LEU A 13 -4.07 6.38 -25.17
CA LEU A 13 -3.43 6.35 -23.85
C LEU A 13 -1.90 6.48 -23.97
N PRO A 14 -1.20 7.09 -22.99
CA PRO A 14 0.26 7.07 -22.92
C PRO A 14 0.85 5.65 -23.02
N GLU A 15 1.91 5.47 -23.80
CA GLU A 15 2.65 4.21 -23.94
C GLU A 15 4.10 4.36 -23.45
N GLY A 16 4.79 3.24 -23.20
CA GLY A 16 6.16 3.21 -22.69
C GLY A 16 6.21 3.37 -21.17
N THR A 17 7.12 4.21 -20.65
CA THR A 17 7.17 4.51 -19.22
C THR A 17 6.01 5.42 -18.81
N VAL A 18 5.06 4.89 -18.05
CA VAL A 18 3.84 5.58 -17.62
C VAL A 18 3.78 5.64 -16.11
N THR A 19 3.36 6.79 -15.57
CA THR A 19 3.09 6.94 -14.14
C THR A 19 1.59 6.90 -13.87
N PHE A 20 1.19 5.97 -13.02
CA PHE A 20 -0.18 5.75 -12.60
C PHE A 20 -0.44 6.39 -11.24
N LEU A 21 -1.55 7.10 -11.13
CA LEU A 21 -2.14 7.59 -9.90
C LEU A 21 -3.47 6.87 -9.67
N PHE A 22 -3.57 6.18 -8.54
CA PHE A 22 -4.81 5.65 -8.03
C PHE A 22 -5.27 6.46 -6.83
N THR A 23 -6.57 6.68 -6.73
CA THR A 23 -7.19 7.33 -5.57
C THR A 23 -8.42 6.57 -5.11
N ASP A 24 -8.78 6.73 -3.84
CA ASP A 24 -9.96 6.10 -3.23
C ASP A 24 -10.41 6.93 -2.01
N ILE A 25 -11.72 7.07 -1.77
CA ILE A 25 -12.19 7.78 -0.56
C ILE A 25 -12.09 6.82 0.62
N GLU A 26 -11.39 7.25 1.67
CA GLU A 26 -11.31 6.48 2.90
C GLU A 26 -12.69 6.40 3.58
N GLY A 27 -13.16 5.17 3.82
CA GLY A 27 -14.43 4.95 4.51
C GLY A 27 -15.66 5.34 3.68
N SER A 28 -15.57 5.34 2.35
CA SER A 28 -16.66 5.70 1.43
C SER A 28 -17.97 4.97 1.69
N THR A 29 -17.92 3.69 2.08
CA THR A 29 -19.12 2.91 2.47
C THR A 29 -19.81 3.48 3.71
N ARG A 30 -19.03 3.88 4.73
CA ARG A 30 -19.57 4.51 5.94
C ARG A 30 -20.15 5.89 5.60
N LEU A 31 -19.46 6.66 4.77
CA LEU A 31 -19.92 7.97 4.32
C LEU A 31 -21.24 7.87 3.54
N LEU A 32 -21.37 6.88 2.66
CA LEU A 32 -22.60 6.56 1.95
C LEU A 32 -23.75 6.20 2.91
N GLN A 33 -23.49 5.38 3.92
CA GLN A 33 -24.51 5.01 4.93
C GLN A 33 -24.96 6.22 5.77
N GLN A 34 -24.05 7.13 6.10
CA GLN A 34 -24.36 8.32 6.89
C GLN A 34 -25.12 9.38 6.09
N LEU A 35 -24.74 9.60 4.83
CA LEU A 35 -25.29 10.68 3.99
C LEU A 35 -26.48 10.25 3.15
N GLY A 36 -26.66 8.95 2.88
CA GLY A 36 -27.73 8.44 2.02
C GLY A 36 -27.72 9.13 0.65
N ASP A 37 -28.86 9.71 0.28
CA ASP A 37 -29.04 10.39 -1.02
C ASP A 37 -28.08 11.57 -1.23
N ASN A 38 -27.63 12.22 -0.15
CA ASN A 38 -26.71 13.36 -0.21
C ASN A 38 -25.27 12.94 -0.58
N TYR A 39 -24.94 11.64 -0.52
CA TYR A 39 -23.62 11.15 -0.96
C TYR A 39 -23.34 11.46 -2.43
N SER A 40 -24.39 11.50 -3.27
CA SER A 40 -24.27 11.82 -4.70
C SER A 40 -23.68 13.23 -4.95
N VAL A 41 -24.04 14.21 -4.11
CA VAL A 41 -23.53 15.58 -4.19
C VAL A 41 -22.06 15.63 -3.80
N VAL A 42 -21.70 14.93 -2.72
CA VAL A 42 -20.31 14.81 -2.25
C VAL A 42 -19.44 14.13 -3.31
N LEU A 43 -19.93 13.03 -3.88
CA LEU A 43 -19.22 12.30 -4.93
C LEU A 43 -19.02 13.15 -6.18
N ALA A 44 -20.03 13.90 -6.61
CA ALA A 44 -19.92 14.79 -7.77
C ALA A 44 -18.89 15.90 -7.55
N ALA A 45 -18.92 16.58 -6.40
CA ALA A 45 -17.95 17.62 -6.05
C ALA A 45 -16.52 17.05 -5.97
N HIS A 46 -16.36 15.90 -5.32
CA HIS A 46 -15.08 15.17 -5.27
C HIS A 46 -14.53 14.89 -6.66
N GLN A 47 -15.37 14.31 -7.54
CA GLN A 47 -14.95 13.96 -8.89
C GLN A 47 -14.59 15.19 -9.73
N GLU A 48 -15.33 16.29 -9.60
CA GLU A 48 -15.04 17.54 -10.29
C GLU A 48 -13.68 18.11 -9.86
N LEU A 49 -13.47 18.25 -8.55
CA LEU A 49 -12.22 18.79 -7.99
C LEU A 49 -11.00 17.98 -8.44
N LEU A 50 -11.07 16.66 -8.34
CA LEU A 50 -9.95 15.79 -8.73
C LEU A 50 -9.72 15.78 -10.24
N ARG A 51 -10.77 15.75 -11.07
CA ARG A 51 -10.60 15.86 -12.53
C ARG A 51 -9.92 17.16 -12.94
N THR A 52 -10.30 18.28 -12.33
CA THR A 52 -9.66 19.57 -12.58
C THR A 52 -8.20 19.56 -12.16
N ALA A 53 -7.90 19.12 -10.93
CA ALA A 53 -6.53 19.05 -10.42
C ALA A 53 -5.65 18.15 -11.29
N PHE A 54 -6.10 16.95 -11.63
CA PHE A 54 -5.32 16.01 -12.43
C PHE A 54 -5.16 16.47 -13.88
N GLY A 55 -6.21 17.05 -14.48
CA GLY A 55 -6.18 17.59 -15.82
C GLY A 55 -5.19 18.75 -15.98
N GLN A 56 -5.03 19.60 -14.96
CA GLN A 56 -4.10 20.73 -14.97
C GLN A 56 -2.64 20.30 -15.19
N PHE A 57 -2.27 19.10 -14.75
CA PHE A 57 -0.92 18.53 -14.92
C PHE A 57 -0.83 17.50 -16.05
N GLY A 58 -1.84 17.45 -16.92
CA GLY A 58 -1.86 16.56 -18.08
C GLY A 58 -2.19 15.10 -17.75
N GLY A 59 -2.88 14.85 -16.63
CA GLY A 59 -3.39 13.53 -16.28
C GLY A 59 -4.47 13.07 -17.23
N ARG A 60 -4.39 11.82 -17.68
CA ARG A 60 -5.41 11.16 -18.50
C ARG A 60 -6.19 10.18 -17.64
N GLU A 61 -7.45 10.48 -17.37
CA GLU A 61 -8.38 9.54 -16.72
C GLU A 61 -8.53 8.30 -17.61
N VAL A 62 -8.15 7.15 -17.08
CA VAL A 62 -8.30 5.83 -17.72
C VAL A 62 -9.68 5.26 -17.37
N GLY A 63 -10.06 5.40 -16.11
CA GLY A 63 -11.36 4.98 -15.62
C GLY A 63 -11.66 5.46 -14.20
N THR A 64 -12.92 5.32 -13.83
CA THR A 64 -13.42 5.54 -12.47
C THR A 64 -14.26 4.34 -12.03
N GLN A 65 -14.11 3.92 -10.78
CA GLN A 65 -14.94 2.88 -10.18
C GLN A 65 -15.52 3.41 -8.87
N GLY A 66 -16.77 3.89 -8.94
CA GLY A 66 -17.40 4.57 -7.81
C GLY A 66 -16.70 5.89 -7.49
N ASP A 67 -16.07 5.94 -6.34
CA ASP A 67 -15.27 7.05 -5.82
C ASP A 67 -13.78 6.97 -6.16
N ALA A 68 -13.30 5.83 -6.65
CA ALA A 68 -11.92 5.63 -7.02
C ALA A 68 -11.60 6.20 -8.42
N PHE A 69 -10.44 6.85 -8.55
CA PHE A 69 -9.88 7.27 -9.84
C PHE A 69 -8.66 6.43 -10.22
N PHE A 70 -8.55 6.15 -11.52
CA PHE A 70 -7.34 5.67 -12.16
C PHE A 70 -6.91 6.64 -13.26
N VAL A 71 -5.75 7.27 -13.06
CA VAL A 71 -5.21 8.32 -13.94
C VAL A 71 -3.79 7.97 -14.37
N ALA A 72 -3.48 8.17 -15.64
CA ALA A 72 -2.16 7.97 -16.22
C ALA A 72 -1.49 9.30 -16.59
N PHE A 73 -0.18 9.37 -16.37
CA PHE A 73 0.66 10.52 -16.67
C PHE A 73 1.92 10.07 -17.41
N VAL A 74 2.33 10.86 -18.40
CA VAL A 74 3.63 10.68 -19.09
C VAL A 74 4.83 11.07 -18.21
N SER A 75 4.60 11.80 -17.12
CA SER A 75 5.64 12.35 -16.25
C SER A 75 5.35 12.03 -14.78
N ALA A 76 6.31 11.40 -14.10
CA ALA A 76 6.25 11.14 -12.66
C ALA A 76 6.14 12.45 -11.86
N GLN A 77 6.86 13.49 -12.28
CA GLN A 77 6.81 14.81 -11.66
C GLN A 77 5.40 15.41 -11.72
N ASN A 78 4.72 15.28 -12.86
CA ASN A 78 3.36 15.80 -13.01
C ASN A 78 2.35 15.02 -12.18
N ALA A 79 2.48 13.69 -12.10
CA ALA A 79 1.63 12.87 -11.25
C ALA A 79 1.74 13.25 -9.77
N VAL A 80 2.97 13.52 -9.30
CA VAL A 80 3.21 13.99 -7.92
C VAL A 80 2.59 15.36 -7.67
N LEU A 81 2.81 16.33 -8.57
CA LEU A 81 2.22 17.66 -8.43
C LEU A 81 0.69 17.62 -8.48
N ALA A 82 0.13 16.78 -9.36
CA ALA A 82 -1.31 16.54 -9.47
C ALA A 82 -1.90 15.96 -8.18
N ALA A 83 -1.22 14.99 -7.56
CA ALA A 83 -1.67 14.39 -6.31
C ALA A 83 -1.63 15.39 -5.14
N VAL A 84 -0.56 16.20 -5.06
CA VAL A 84 -0.45 17.27 -4.04
C VAL A 84 -1.54 18.32 -4.23
N GLU A 85 -1.77 18.79 -5.46
CA GLU A 85 -2.87 19.73 -5.74
C GLU A 85 -4.23 19.10 -5.45
N GLY A 86 -4.43 17.83 -5.79
CA GLY A 86 -5.61 17.04 -5.46
C GLY A 86 -5.91 17.06 -3.96
N GLN A 87 -4.90 16.79 -3.11
CA GLN A 87 -5.07 16.88 -1.66
C GLN A 87 -5.41 18.29 -1.19
N ARG A 88 -4.76 19.32 -1.76
CA ARG A 88 -5.00 20.73 -1.42
C ARG A 88 -6.42 21.17 -1.75
N VAL A 89 -6.94 20.84 -2.93
CA VAL A 89 -8.29 21.23 -3.32
C VAL A 89 -9.34 20.52 -2.48
N LEU A 90 -9.12 19.25 -2.12
CA LEU A 90 -10.01 18.50 -1.22
C LEU A 90 -10.03 19.08 0.20
N GLN A 91 -8.86 19.50 0.72
CA GLN A 91 -8.73 20.12 2.05
C GLN A 91 -9.38 21.51 2.11
N ARG A 92 -9.32 22.29 1.03
CA ARG A 92 -9.89 23.64 0.96
C ARG A 92 -11.40 23.63 0.69
N HIS A 93 -11.97 22.50 0.26
CA HIS A 93 -13.37 22.42 -0.09
C HIS A 93 -14.26 22.33 1.16
N ASP A 94 -15.34 23.11 1.17
CA ASP A 94 -16.33 23.12 2.24
C ASP A 94 -17.33 21.97 2.06
N TRP A 95 -17.01 20.81 2.64
CA TRP A 95 -17.86 19.62 2.56
C TRP A 95 -19.17 19.77 3.36
N PRO A 96 -20.29 19.20 2.87
CA PRO A 96 -21.53 19.15 3.63
C PRO A 96 -21.33 18.57 5.03
N HIS A 97 -21.99 19.14 6.02
CA HIS A 97 -21.92 18.74 7.44
C HIS A 97 -20.53 18.92 8.11
N GLY A 98 -19.55 19.52 7.42
CA GLY A 98 -18.24 19.85 7.97
C GLY A 98 -17.31 18.65 8.16
N GLU A 99 -17.68 17.47 7.66
CA GLU A 99 -16.80 16.30 7.66
C GLU A 99 -15.95 16.29 6.39
N PRO A 100 -14.60 16.37 6.48
CA PRO A 100 -13.75 16.41 5.31
C PRO A 100 -13.72 15.05 4.61
N VAL A 101 -13.86 15.06 3.28
CA VAL A 101 -13.65 13.86 2.46
C VAL A 101 -12.15 13.58 2.38
N ARG A 102 -11.73 12.47 2.99
CA ARG A 102 -10.32 12.06 3.02
C ARG A 102 -10.03 11.07 1.92
N VAL A 103 -9.16 11.45 0.99
CA VAL A 103 -8.79 10.62 -0.16
C VAL A 103 -7.38 10.09 0.03
N ARG A 104 -7.21 8.78 -0.09
CA ARG A 104 -5.89 8.15 -0.13
C ARG A 104 -5.41 8.06 -1.56
N MET A 105 -4.11 8.19 -1.78
CA MET A 105 -3.53 8.19 -3.11
C MET A 105 -2.27 7.33 -3.18
N GLY A 106 -2.12 6.58 -4.27
CA GLY A 106 -0.94 5.77 -4.56
C GLY A 106 -0.39 6.05 -5.95
N ILE A 107 0.93 6.20 -6.06
CA ILE A 107 1.61 6.51 -7.32
C ILE A 107 2.68 5.46 -7.63
N HIS A 108 2.64 4.94 -8.85
CA HIS A 108 3.64 4.01 -9.35
C HIS A 108 4.01 4.32 -10.79
N THR A 109 5.28 4.11 -11.14
CA THR A 109 5.77 4.27 -12.51
C THR A 109 6.27 2.92 -13.03
N GLY A 110 5.78 2.53 -14.20
CA GLY A 110 6.08 1.25 -14.83
C GLY A 110 5.98 1.31 -16.35
N GLU A 111 5.98 0.14 -16.98
CA GLU A 111 5.94 -0.02 -18.44
C GLU A 111 4.77 -0.96 -18.82
N PRO A 112 3.52 -0.48 -18.69
CA PRO A 112 2.34 -1.28 -18.95
C PRO A 112 2.16 -1.60 -20.44
N LEU A 113 1.38 -2.63 -20.74
CA LEU A 113 0.86 -2.86 -22.08
C LEU A 113 -0.45 -2.11 -22.26
N VAL A 114 -0.66 -1.52 -23.44
CA VAL A 114 -1.94 -0.93 -23.82
C VAL A 114 -2.69 -1.91 -24.73
N ILE A 115 -3.85 -2.38 -24.28
CA ILE A 115 -4.72 -3.30 -25.02
C ILE A 115 -6.13 -2.73 -24.98
N ASP A 116 -6.78 -2.63 -26.15
CA ASP A 116 -8.17 -2.13 -26.27
C ASP A 116 -8.43 -0.78 -25.56
N ASN A 117 -7.43 0.11 -25.56
CA ASN A 117 -7.47 1.41 -24.88
C ASN A 117 -7.64 1.31 -23.35
N ASP A 118 -7.05 0.28 -22.75
CA ASP A 118 -6.86 0.12 -21.31
C ASP A 118 -5.43 -0.36 -21.01
N TYR A 119 -5.01 -0.26 -19.75
CA TYR A 119 -3.71 -0.73 -19.28
C TYR A 119 -3.80 -2.13 -18.69
N VAL A 120 -2.91 -3.01 -19.14
CA VAL A 120 -2.77 -4.36 -18.63
C VAL A 120 -1.34 -4.58 -18.15
N GLY A 121 -1.20 -5.18 -16.97
CA GLY A 121 0.09 -5.56 -16.42
C GLY A 121 0.17 -5.40 -14.91
N ILE A 122 1.22 -5.96 -14.34
CA ILE A 122 1.46 -5.95 -12.89
C ILE A 122 1.59 -4.53 -12.33
N ASP A 123 2.06 -3.56 -13.14
CA ASP A 123 2.27 -2.18 -12.70
C ASP A 123 0.95 -1.46 -12.36
N VAL A 124 -0.15 -1.81 -13.04
CA VAL A 124 -1.49 -1.28 -12.73
C VAL A 124 -1.93 -1.79 -11.35
N HIS A 125 -1.78 -3.09 -11.11
CA HIS A 125 -2.10 -3.70 -9.82
C HIS A 125 -1.21 -3.15 -8.71
N ARG A 126 0.09 -2.97 -8.94
CA ARG A 126 1.03 -2.39 -7.97
C ARG A 126 0.60 -0.99 -7.56
N ALA A 127 0.25 -0.12 -8.51
CA ALA A 127 -0.24 1.23 -8.23
C ALA A 127 -1.50 1.22 -7.35
N ALA A 128 -2.47 0.36 -7.68
CA ALA A 128 -3.71 0.21 -6.91
C ALA A 128 -3.44 -0.32 -5.49
N ARG A 129 -2.48 -1.23 -5.33
CA ARG A 129 -2.09 -1.80 -4.03
C ARG A 129 -1.35 -0.80 -3.15
N ILE A 130 -0.52 0.05 -3.73
CA ILE A 130 0.11 1.18 -3.02
C ILE A 130 -0.97 2.13 -2.49
N CYS A 131 -1.95 2.50 -3.32
CA CYS A 131 -3.09 3.33 -2.90
C CYS A 131 -3.87 2.67 -1.77
N SER A 132 -4.16 1.37 -1.89
CA SER A 132 -4.91 0.61 -0.89
C SER A 132 -4.21 0.55 0.48
N ALA A 133 -2.88 0.60 0.51
CA ALA A 133 -2.09 0.60 1.74
C ALA A 133 -2.05 1.96 2.45
N ALA A 134 -2.34 3.05 1.74
CA ALA A 134 -2.35 4.40 2.26
C ALA A 134 -3.60 4.71 3.10
N HIS A 135 -3.50 5.77 3.92
CA HIS A 135 -4.60 6.33 4.71
C HIS A 135 -5.21 7.56 4.02
N GLY A 136 -6.43 7.94 4.41
CA GLY A 136 -7.12 9.11 3.87
C GLY A 136 -6.32 10.40 4.12
N GLY A 137 -6.03 11.14 3.04
CA GLY A 137 -5.17 12.33 3.04
C GLY A 137 -3.70 12.04 2.75
N GLN A 138 -3.30 10.77 2.69
CA GLN A 138 -1.92 10.35 2.45
C GLN A 138 -1.67 10.11 0.97
N VAL A 139 -0.48 10.49 0.49
CA VAL A 139 0.01 10.16 -0.85
C VAL A 139 1.29 9.33 -0.74
N VAL A 140 1.25 8.10 -1.26
CA VAL A 140 2.35 7.14 -1.18
C VAL A 140 2.88 6.83 -2.58
N ILE A 141 4.20 6.75 -2.72
CA ILE A 141 4.86 6.51 -4.02
C ILE A 141 5.85 5.34 -3.95
N SER A 142 6.02 4.67 -5.09
CA SER A 142 7.01 3.60 -5.29
C SER A 142 8.43 4.08 -5.63
N SER A 143 9.42 3.17 -5.60
CA SER A 143 10.83 3.47 -5.93
C SER A 143 11.03 3.94 -7.36
N PRO A 144 10.42 3.30 -8.38
CA PRO A 144 10.52 3.79 -9.75
C PRO A 144 10.02 5.22 -9.90
N THR A 145 8.89 5.57 -9.27
CA THR A 145 8.38 6.95 -9.28
C THR A 145 9.37 7.90 -8.64
N LYS A 146 9.86 7.58 -7.44
CA LYS A 146 10.85 8.40 -6.72
C LYS A 146 12.13 8.60 -7.52
N ALA A 147 12.59 7.58 -8.25
CA ALA A 147 13.81 7.65 -9.06
C ALA A 147 13.70 8.63 -10.25
N LEU A 148 12.48 8.88 -10.71
CA LEU A 148 12.19 9.79 -11.83
C LEU A 148 11.85 11.21 -11.40
N LEU A 149 11.84 11.50 -10.09
CA LEU A 149 11.62 12.85 -9.60
C LEU A 149 12.91 13.67 -9.70
N ASN A 150 12.79 14.88 -10.23
CA ASN A 150 13.91 15.82 -10.26
C ASN A 150 14.19 16.32 -8.84
N ARG A 151 15.47 16.60 -8.52
CA ARG A 151 15.88 17.25 -7.25
C ARG A 151 15.26 18.63 -7.04
N THR A 152 14.65 19.19 -8.08
CA THR A 152 13.92 20.46 -8.12
C THR A 152 12.41 20.25 -8.04
N THR A 153 11.96 19.22 -7.33
CA THR A 153 10.58 19.15 -6.84
C THR A 153 10.29 20.49 -6.15
N SER A 154 9.09 21.07 -6.32
CA SER A 154 8.79 22.39 -5.76
C SER A 154 9.22 22.44 -4.29
N SER A 155 9.77 23.57 -3.85
CA SER A 155 10.51 23.67 -2.57
C SER A 155 9.72 23.26 -1.32
N ASP A 156 8.41 23.07 -1.47
CA ASP A 156 7.45 22.66 -0.45
C ASP A 156 7.14 21.16 -0.41
N VAL A 157 7.49 20.38 -1.45
CA VAL A 157 7.21 18.93 -1.52
C VAL A 157 8.44 18.13 -1.12
N LEU A 158 8.32 17.35 -0.05
CA LEU A 158 9.36 16.48 0.48
C LEU A 158 8.93 15.01 0.42
N LEU A 159 9.91 14.12 0.53
CA LEU A 159 9.72 12.68 0.57
C LEU A 159 10.21 12.13 1.89
N GLU A 160 9.32 11.45 2.61
CA GLU A 160 9.65 10.68 3.79
C GLU A 160 9.76 9.19 3.42
N ASP A 161 10.82 8.54 3.90
CA ASP A 161 11.06 7.12 3.65
C ASP A 161 10.22 6.26 4.62
N LEU A 162 9.35 5.41 4.07
CA LEU A 162 8.52 4.49 4.84
C LEU A 162 9.15 3.08 4.95
N GLY A 163 10.22 2.82 4.20
CA GLY A 163 10.89 1.52 4.16
C GLY A 163 10.17 0.50 3.27
N ASN A 164 10.43 -0.78 3.54
CA ASN A 164 9.94 -1.90 2.73
C ASN A 164 8.62 -2.46 3.29
N HIS A 165 7.63 -2.59 2.41
CA HIS A 165 6.29 -3.08 2.73
C HIS A 165 5.86 -4.18 1.76
N ARG A 166 5.35 -5.30 2.28
CA ARG A 166 4.61 -6.25 1.45
C ARG A 166 3.21 -5.72 1.18
N LEU A 167 2.81 -5.75 -0.08
CA LEU A 167 1.48 -5.37 -0.50
C LEU A 167 0.75 -6.62 -0.99
N LYS A 168 -0.56 -6.67 -0.74
CA LYS A 168 -1.39 -7.81 -1.10
C LYS A 168 -1.24 -8.15 -2.59
N ASP A 169 -1.07 -9.43 -2.89
CA ASP A 169 -0.95 -9.99 -4.25
C ASP A 169 0.31 -9.53 -5.04
N LEU A 170 1.34 -8.99 -4.35
CA LEU A 170 2.66 -8.72 -4.93
C LEU A 170 3.72 -9.62 -4.30
N ASP A 171 4.52 -10.28 -5.13
CA ASP A 171 5.49 -11.31 -4.68
C ASP A 171 6.66 -10.74 -3.87
N SER A 172 7.08 -9.51 -4.19
CA SER A 172 8.23 -8.84 -3.57
C SER A 172 7.79 -7.67 -2.68
N PRO A 173 8.49 -7.41 -1.56
CA PRO A 173 8.33 -6.17 -0.81
C PRO A 173 8.61 -4.95 -1.70
N GLU A 174 7.81 -3.91 -1.53
CA GLU A 174 7.96 -2.62 -2.20
C GLU A 174 8.56 -1.62 -1.21
N HIS A 175 9.63 -0.93 -1.60
CA HIS A 175 10.11 0.23 -0.86
C HIS A 175 9.20 1.41 -1.20
N LEU A 176 8.63 2.06 -0.18
CA LEU A 176 7.64 3.12 -0.35
C LEU A 176 8.11 4.42 0.30
N TRP A 177 7.63 5.54 -0.24
CA TRP A 177 7.83 6.89 0.30
C TRP A 177 6.49 7.59 0.46
N GLN A 178 6.38 8.43 1.48
CA GLN A 178 5.28 9.37 1.63
C GLN A 178 5.67 10.72 1.02
N LEU A 179 4.76 11.31 0.25
CA LEU A 179 4.85 12.72 -0.11
C LEU A 179 4.30 13.58 1.02
N THR A 180 5.07 14.58 1.43
CA THR A 180 4.66 15.58 2.43
C THR A 180 4.76 16.97 1.82
N ALA A 181 3.79 17.83 2.12
CA ALA A 181 3.84 19.25 1.80
C ALA A 181 3.55 20.08 3.05
N SER A 182 4.08 21.30 3.12
CA SER A 182 4.01 22.15 4.32
C SER A 182 2.60 22.52 4.76
N ASP A 183 1.64 22.52 3.82
CA ASP A 183 0.22 22.84 4.05
C ASP A 183 -0.70 21.62 4.18
N LEU A 184 -0.14 20.40 4.06
CA LEU A 184 -0.87 19.13 4.15
C LEU A 184 -0.54 18.38 5.46
N THR A 185 -1.39 17.42 5.81
CA THR A 185 -1.11 16.50 6.93
C THR A 185 0.09 15.64 6.59
N ALA A 186 1.07 15.55 7.49
CA ALA A 186 2.28 14.74 7.31
C ALA A 186 2.35 13.51 8.24
N ALA A 187 1.60 13.50 9.34
CA ALA A 187 1.64 12.40 10.30
C ALA A 187 0.48 11.43 10.03
N PHE A 188 0.82 10.17 9.74
CA PHE A 188 -0.14 9.08 9.54
C PHE A 188 0.28 7.85 10.35
N PRO A 189 -0.65 6.95 10.70
CA PRO A 189 -0.29 5.64 11.22
C PRO A 189 0.57 4.84 10.21
N PRO A 190 1.23 3.76 10.64
CA PRO A 190 1.93 2.85 9.72
C PRO A 190 1.01 2.42 8.56
N LEU A 191 1.59 2.23 7.37
CA LEU A 191 0.83 1.79 6.19
C LEU A 191 0.05 0.50 6.48
N ARG A 192 -1.10 0.35 5.83
CA ARG A 192 -1.87 -0.89 5.76
C ARG A 192 -1.19 -1.87 4.81
N SER A 193 0.05 -2.23 5.14
CA SER A 193 0.80 -3.27 4.44
C SER A 193 0.33 -4.65 4.87
N ALA A 194 0.46 -5.64 3.99
CA ALA A 194 0.38 -7.05 4.34
C ALA A 194 1.65 -7.50 5.10
N ASN A 195 2.11 -6.69 6.05
CA ASN A 195 3.07 -7.13 7.06
C ASN A 195 2.23 -7.66 8.21
N PRO A 196 2.16 -8.98 8.41
CA PRO A 196 1.41 -9.51 9.52
C PRO A 196 2.02 -9.03 10.84
N PRO A 197 1.20 -8.73 11.86
CA PRO A 197 1.71 -8.38 13.18
C PRO A 197 2.65 -9.48 13.71
N SER A 198 3.74 -9.08 14.37
CA SER A 198 4.69 -10.01 14.97
C SER A 198 5.49 -9.37 16.10
N ASN A 199 5.65 -10.11 17.19
CA ASN A 199 6.52 -9.79 18.32
C ASN A 199 7.81 -10.65 18.33
N VAL A 200 8.10 -11.37 17.25
CA VAL A 200 9.26 -12.29 17.19
C VAL A 200 10.56 -11.47 17.16
N PRO A 201 11.52 -11.72 18.08
CA PRO A 201 12.77 -10.99 18.13
C PRO A 201 13.60 -11.15 16.85
N ARG A 202 13.87 -10.03 16.17
CA ARG A 202 14.84 -9.99 15.06
C ARG A 202 16.24 -9.96 15.63
N HIS A 203 17.02 -10.99 15.36
CA HIS A 203 18.39 -11.04 15.84
C HIS A 203 19.39 -10.59 14.77
N LEU A 204 20.30 -9.69 15.15
CA LEU A 204 21.31 -9.08 14.26
C LEU A 204 22.45 -10.02 13.81
N GLY A 205 22.39 -11.31 14.16
CA GLY A 205 23.44 -12.29 13.83
C GLY A 205 22.89 -13.50 13.08
N THR A 206 23.59 -13.92 12.03
CA THR A 206 23.24 -15.09 11.23
C THR A 206 23.30 -16.36 12.08
N LEU A 207 22.29 -17.24 11.94
CA LEU A 207 22.35 -18.57 12.54
C LEU A 207 23.40 -19.39 11.79
N ILE A 208 24.51 -19.72 12.46
CA ILE A 208 25.60 -20.49 11.86
C ILE A 208 25.34 -21.99 12.03
N GLY A 209 25.33 -22.73 10.92
CA GLY A 209 24.97 -24.15 10.91
C GLY A 209 23.46 -24.37 11.10
N ARG A 210 23.04 -25.64 11.27
CA ARG A 210 21.64 -26.05 11.50
C ARG A 210 20.67 -25.84 10.33
N GLN A 211 21.19 -25.71 9.10
CA GLN A 211 20.34 -25.52 7.91
C GLN A 211 19.36 -26.68 7.73
N ARG A 212 19.80 -27.92 7.97
CA ARG A 212 18.95 -29.11 7.92
C ARG A 212 17.76 -29.01 8.88
N GLU A 213 18.01 -28.69 10.14
CA GLU A 213 16.96 -28.57 11.15
C GLU A 213 16.02 -27.38 10.89
N ARG A 214 16.56 -26.29 10.34
CA ARG A 214 15.77 -25.13 9.91
C ARG A 214 14.81 -25.49 8.76
N ASP A 215 15.31 -26.17 7.74
CA ASP A 215 14.52 -26.60 6.58
C ASP A 215 13.47 -27.65 6.99
N GLU A 216 13.84 -28.56 7.88
CA GLU A 216 12.93 -29.57 8.43
C GLU A 216 11.80 -28.94 9.26
N LEU A 217 12.12 -27.97 10.12
CA LEU A 217 11.13 -27.27 10.92
C LEU A 217 10.18 -26.45 10.04
N ARG A 218 10.69 -25.76 9.01
CA ARG A 218 9.86 -25.07 8.01
C ARG A 218 8.91 -26.04 7.32
N ARG A 219 9.42 -27.19 6.87
CA ARG A 219 8.59 -28.22 6.21
C ARG A 219 7.46 -28.72 7.10
N PHE A 220 7.72 -28.96 8.39
CA PHE A 220 6.66 -29.38 9.31
C PHE A 220 5.64 -28.28 9.61
N LEU A 221 6.07 -27.02 9.71
CA LEU A 221 5.17 -25.90 9.99
C LEU A 221 4.32 -25.49 8.78
N LEU A 222 4.74 -25.83 7.56
CA LEU A 222 4.01 -25.54 6.31
C LEU A 222 3.16 -26.73 5.83
N ASP A 223 3.14 -27.84 6.57
CA ASP A 223 2.31 -28.99 6.27
C ASP A 223 0.94 -28.82 6.94
N ASP A 224 -0.13 -28.71 6.15
CA ASP A 224 -1.52 -28.52 6.63
C ASP A 224 -1.98 -29.62 7.61
N ALA A 225 -1.35 -30.80 7.58
CA ALA A 225 -1.64 -31.89 8.52
C ALA A 225 -1.04 -31.65 9.92
N SER A 226 -0.05 -30.78 10.03
CA SER A 226 0.72 -30.52 11.25
C SER A 226 0.17 -29.31 12.02
N ARG A 227 -0.47 -29.56 13.16
CA ARG A 227 -1.02 -28.49 14.03
C ARG A 227 -0.10 -28.06 15.17
N LEU A 228 0.92 -28.87 15.48
CA LEU A 228 1.86 -28.62 16.56
C LEU A 228 3.19 -29.29 16.24
N VAL A 229 4.28 -28.53 16.30
CA VAL A 229 5.64 -29.04 16.15
C VAL A 229 6.41 -28.77 17.43
N THR A 230 7.00 -29.81 18.03
CA THR A 230 7.77 -29.69 19.27
C THR A 230 9.26 -29.79 18.97
N VAL A 231 10.04 -28.78 19.36
CA VAL A 231 11.51 -28.80 19.23
C VAL A 231 12.13 -29.25 20.56
N THR A 232 12.66 -30.47 20.59
CA THR A 232 13.27 -31.05 21.79
C THR A 232 14.81 -31.06 21.73
N GLY A 233 15.46 -31.06 22.89
CA GLY A 233 16.91 -31.23 22.99
C GLY A 233 17.49 -30.66 24.28
N PRO A 234 18.76 -30.95 24.60
CA PRO A 234 19.41 -30.49 25.83
C PRO A 234 19.35 -28.97 26.04
N GLY A 235 19.50 -28.51 27.28
CA GLY A 235 19.60 -27.09 27.61
C GLY A 235 20.78 -26.42 26.90
N GLY A 236 20.63 -25.15 26.50
CA GLY A 236 21.72 -24.37 25.89
C GLY A 236 22.05 -24.70 24.42
N THR A 237 21.37 -25.65 23.79
CA THR A 237 21.65 -26.06 22.39
C THR A 237 21.16 -25.10 21.31
N GLY A 238 20.50 -24.00 21.68
CA GLY A 238 20.03 -22.97 20.75
C GLY A 238 18.61 -23.18 20.18
N LYS A 239 17.76 -24.00 20.81
CA LYS A 239 16.37 -24.25 20.35
C LYS A 239 15.56 -22.98 20.14
N THR A 240 15.57 -22.07 21.13
CA THR A 240 14.87 -20.78 21.05
C THR A 240 15.41 -19.92 19.91
N ARG A 241 16.73 -19.98 19.65
CA ARG A 241 17.35 -19.24 18.56
C ARG A 241 16.97 -19.80 17.18
N LEU A 242 16.95 -21.13 17.05
CA LEU A 242 16.52 -21.82 15.82
C LEU A 242 15.05 -21.55 15.52
N THR A 243 14.18 -21.70 16.51
CA THR A 243 12.73 -21.47 16.38
C THR A 243 12.41 -20.01 16.06
N ALA A 244 13.06 -19.04 16.73
CA ALA A 244 12.92 -17.63 16.40
C ALA A 244 13.39 -17.32 14.97
N ALA A 245 14.51 -17.91 14.51
CA ALA A 245 14.97 -17.74 13.15
C ALA A 245 13.97 -18.30 12.13
N VAL A 246 13.45 -19.50 12.35
CA VAL A 246 12.40 -20.09 11.48
C VAL A 246 11.12 -19.28 11.52
N ALA A 247 10.71 -18.78 12.67
CA ALA A 247 9.54 -17.90 12.81
C ALA A 247 9.70 -16.62 11.98
N VAL A 248 10.90 -16.00 12.00
CA VAL A 248 11.22 -14.86 11.13
C VAL A 248 11.11 -15.24 9.65
N ASP A 249 11.60 -16.42 9.25
CA ASP A 249 11.51 -16.87 7.86
C ASP A 249 10.08 -17.21 7.39
N LEU A 250 9.17 -17.39 8.34
CA LEU A 250 7.77 -17.74 8.11
C LEU A 250 6.83 -16.55 8.29
N LEU A 251 7.35 -15.35 8.66
CA LEU A 251 6.54 -14.13 8.77
C LEU A 251 5.73 -13.86 7.50
N ASP A 252 6.29 -14.24 6.35
CA ASP A 252 5.67 -14.02 5.04
C ASP A 252 4.76 -15.17 4.59
N HIS A 253 4.62 -16.24 5.39
CA HIS A 253 3.81 -17.42 5.04
C HIS A 253 2.46 -17.47 5.78
N PHE A 254 2.25 -16.65 6.81
CA PHE A 254 1.02 -16.65 7.61
C PHE A 254 0.40 -15.25 7.62
N ASP A 255 -0.81 -15.13 7.05
CA ASP A 255 -1.53 -13.85 6.90
C ASP A 255 -1.87 -13.19 8.25
N ASP A 256 -2.18 -14.00 9.27
CA ASP A 256 -2.49 -13.54 10.63
C ASP A 256 -1.23 -13.25 11.46
N GLY A 257 -0.06 -13.59 10.92
CA GLY A 257 1.25 -13.33 11.51
C GLY A 257 1.83 -14.45 12.37
N VAL A 258 3.03 -14.19 12.87
CA VAL A 258 3.82 -15.15 13.64
C VAL A 258 4.23 -14.51 14.94
N PHE A 259 3.91 -15.16 16.05
CA PHE A 259 4.10 -14.61 17.38
C PHE A 259 4.92 -15.54 18.27
N LEU A 260 5.74 -14.95 19.11
CA LEU A 260 6.41 -15.59 20.24
C LEU A 260 5.55 -15.40 21.49
N VAL A 261 5.11 -16.51 22.07
CA VAL A 261 4.42 -16.54 23.37
C VAL A 261 5.36 -17.15 24.40
N ASP A 262 5.83 -16.35 25.34
CA ASP A 262 6.67 -16.84 26.43
C ASP A 262 5.80 -17.43 27.55
N LEU A 263 5.77 -18.76 27.62
CA LEU A 263 5.03 -19.50 28.65
C LEU A 263 5.90 -19.87 29.86
N SER A 264 7.13 -19.36 29.98
CA SER A 264 8.07 -19.76 31.04
C SER A 264 7.60 -19.39 32.46
N SER A 265 6.77 -18.35 32.59
CA SER A 265 6.21 -17.87 33.86
C SER A 265 4.83 -18.47 34.17
N VAL A 266 4.22 -19.23 33.24
CA VAL A 266 2.85 -19.75 33.37
C VAL A 266 2.84 -21.00 34.26
N GLN A 267 2.15 -20.91 35.40
CA GLN A 267 2.12 -21.97 36.42
C GLN A 267 0.87 -22.86 36.40
N SER A 268 -0.15 -22.53 35.59
CA SER A 268 -1.37 -23.33 35.47
C SER A 268 -1.89 -23.33 34.02
N ALA A 269 -2.53 -24.42 33.61
CA ALA A 269 -3.00 -24.60 32.24
C ALA A 269 -4.08 -23.57 31.84
N GLU A 270 -4.87 -23.12 32.80
CA GLU A 270 -5.94 -22.12 32.61
C GLU A 270 -5.39 -20.76 32.15
N LEU A 271 -4.12 -20.46 32.45
CA LEU A 271 -3.47 -19.20 32.12
C LEU A 271 -2.80 -19.19 30.73
N VAL A 272 -2.75 -20.33 30.02
CA VAL A 272 -2.12 -20.40 28.70
C VAL A 272 -2.89 -19.58 27.66
N ALA A 273 -4.21 -19.72 27.56
CA ALA A 273 -5.02 -18.99 26.58
C ALA A 273 -4.99 -17.45 26.81
N PRO A 274 -5.11 -16.94 28.05
CA PRO A 274 -4.89 -15.52 28.32
C PRO A 274 -3.52 -15.01 27.91
N GLU A 275 -2.45 -15.78 28.16
CA GLU A 275 -1.09 -15.35 27.81
C GLU A 275 -0.85 -15.34 26.30
N VAL A 276 -1.47 -16.28 25.57
CA VAL A 276 -1.51 -16.26 24.10
C VAL A 276 -2.25 -15.02 23.61
N ALA A 277 -3.44 -14.73 24.14
CA ALA A 277 -4.22 -13.56 23.73
C ALA A 277 -3.44 -12.25 23.93
N ARG A 278 -2.79 -12.09 25.09
CA ARG A 278 -1.94 -10.92 25.41
C ARG A 278 -0.77 -10.74 24.44
N ALA A 279 -0.24 -11.82 23.88
CA ALA A 279 0.86 -11.77 22.92
C ALA A 279 0.40 -11.42 21.49
N LEU A 280 -0.90 -11.56 21.20
CA LEU A 280 -1.52 -11.28 19.90
C LEU A 280 -2.12 -9.86 19.80
N GLU A 281 -2.29 -9.16 20.92
CA GLU A 281 -2.73 -7.76 21.02
C GLU A 281 -1.62 -6.77 20.61
#